data_AF-A0A1C2AM21-F1
#
_entry.id   AF-A0A1C2AM21-F1
#
_cell.length_a   1.000
_cell.length_b   1.000
_cell.length_c   1.000
_cell.angle_alpha   90.00
_cell.angle_beta   90.00
_cell.angle_gamma   90.00
#
_symmetry.space_group_name_H-M   'P 1'
#
loop_
_entity.id
_entity.type
_entity.pdbx_description
1 polymer ?
#
loop_
_entity_poly.entity_id
_entity_poly.type
_entity_poly.pdbx_seq_one_letter_code
_entity_poly.pdbx_strand_id
1 'polypeptide(L)'
;INTAFILVIALGFVGYFMKENLKKYLALYYVIIYPMIAYLVIYYLISGGSFGLQWVETGAWGGLSLTFIVSFFCLIFCFPLGMVFALGRRSNLPVIKYISICYIEFWRGVPLITVLFMSSVMFPMFLPEDFFMDKLVRVIIAITLFEAAYCAEVIRGGLQSLPRGQYDAAKSLGMGYWKMHIFVILPQALKLVIPGIANTFLALVKD
;
A
#
# COMPACT_ATOMS: atom_id res chain seq x y z
N ILE A 1 -22.24 11.69 2.41
CA ILE A 1 -20.96 11.18 1.84
C ILE A 1 -20.00 12.30 1.46
N ASN A 2 -20.37 13.24 0.58
CA ASN A 2 -19.49 14.34 0.16
C ASN A 2 -18.97 15.21 1.33
N THR A 3 -19.81 15.47 2.34
CA THR A 3 -19.42 16.19 3.57
C THR A 3 -18.36 15.47 4.40
N ALA A 4 -18.41 14.14 4.47
CA ALA A 4 -17.38 13.33 5.14
C ALA A 4 -16.03 13.48 4.42
N PHE A 5 -16.05 13.54 3.09
CA PHE A 5 -14.84 13.74 2.28
C PHE A 5 -14.27 15.15 2.39
N ILE A 6 -15.12 16.18 2.45
CA ILE A 6 -14.68 17.56 2.70
C ILE A 6 -13.98 17.65 4.07
N LEU A 7 -14.52 16.98 5.10
CA LEU A 7 -13.89 16.88 6.42
C LEU A 7 -12.52 16.17 6.38
N VAL A 8 -12.42 15.06 5.64
CA VAL A 8 -11.15 14.36 5.45
C VAL A 8 -10.13 15.25 4.73
N ILE A 9 -10.51 15.88 3.62
CA ILE A 9 -9.63 16.82 2.91
C ILE A 9 -9.19 17.96 3.84
N ALA A 10 -10.11 18.53 4.63
CA ALA A 10 -9.78 19.57 5.61
C ALA A 10 -8.79 19.09 6.68
N LEU A 11 -8.93 17.85 7.18
CA LEU A 11 -7.96 17.22 8.08
C LEU A 11 -6.60 17.00 7.40
N GLY A 12 -6.58 16.86 6.07
CA GLY A 12 -5.36 16.79 5.27
C GLY A 12 -4.60 18.12 5.24
N PHE A 13 -5.29 19.26 5.33
CA PHE A 13 -4.67 20.59 5.35
C PHE A 13 -4.03 20.96 6.70
N VAL A 14 -4.21 20.14 7.75
CA VAL A 14 -3.63 20.39 9.09
C VAL A 14 -2.12 20.58 9.05
N GLY A 15 -1.40 19.89 8.16
CA GLY A 15 0.05 20.03 8.04
C GLY A 15 0.53 21.37 7.46
N TYR A 16 -0.33 22.10 6.73
CA TYR A 16 -0.01 23.45 6.25
C TYR A 16 0.14 24.45 7.40
N PHE A 17 -0.61 24.23 8.50
CA PHE A 17 -0.63 25.11 9.67
C PHE A 17 0.34 24.68 10.77
N MET A 18 1.11 23.59 10.60
CA MET A 18 2.04 23.10 11.62
C MET A 18 3.37 23.87 11.66
N LYS A 19 3.80 24.21 12.87
CA LYS A 19 5.12 24.82 13.16
C LYS A 19 6.26 23.90 12.70
N GLU A 20 7.40 24.49 12.31
CA GLU A 20 8.59 23.78 11.78
C GLU A 20 9.06 22.60 12.63
N ASN A 21 9.01 22.73 13.95
CA ASN A 21 9.42 21.67 14.89
C ASN A 21 8.52 20.42 14.83
N LEU A 22 7.28 20.55 14.36
CA LEU A 22 6.34 19.45 14.16
C LEU A 22 6.39 18.86 12.74
N LYS A 23 7.03 19.53 11.77
CA LYS A 23 7.10 19.03 10.39
C LYS A 23 7.75 17.66 10.27
N LYS A 24 8.68 17.31 11.18
CA LYS A 24 9.29 15.98 11.28
C LYS A 24 8.29 14.85 11.59
N TYR A 25 7.16 15.16 12.24
CA TYR A 25 6.10 14.20 12.56
C TYR A 25 4.98 14.18 11.50
N LEU A 26 4.99 15.11 10.53
CA LEU A 26 3.98 15.15 9.47
C LEU A 26 4.01 13.89 8.61
N ALA A 27 5.19 13.32 8.36
CA ALA A 27 5.29 12.06 7.62
C ALA A 27 4.55 10.93 8.35
N LEU A 28 4.71 10.81 9.67
CA LEU A 28 3.97 9.83 10.46
C LEU A 28 2.46 10.12 10.46
N TYR A 29 2.08 11.40 10.56
CA TYR A 29 0.69 11.81 10.49
C TYR A 29 0.04 11.41 9.17
N TYR A 30 0.62 11.79 8.03
CA TYR A 30 0.04 11.53 6.71
C TYR A 30 0.08 10.06 6.29
N VAL A 31 1.09 9.30 6.73
CA VAL A 31 1.27 7.90 6.33
C VAL A 31 0.51 6.93 7.23
N ILE A 32 0.33 7.25 8.52
CA ILE A 32 -0.28 6.31 9.50
C ILE A 32 -1.53 6.88 10.18
N ILE A 33 -1.51 8.13 10.64
CA ILE A 33 -2.59 8.65 11.51
C ILE A 33 -3.80 9.12 10.69
N TYR A 34 -3.57 10.01 9.72
CA TYR A 34 -4.56 10.57 8.81
C TYR A 34 -5.37 9.48 8.08
N PRO A 35 -4.74 8.48 7.46
CA PRO A 35 -5.30 7.18 7.10
C PRO A 35 -6.44 6.63 7.96
N MET A 36 -6.14 6.39 9.23
CA MET A 36 -7.01 5.72 10.17
C MET A 36 -8.13 6.65 10.58
N ILE A 37 -7.82 7.93 10.79
CA ILE A 37 -8.82 8.96 11.09
C ILE A 37 -9.78 9.12 9.93
N ALA A 38 -9.28 9.17 8.69
CA ALA A 38 -10.10 9.30 7.49
C ALA A 38 -11.05 8.11 7.36
N TYR A 39 -10.54 6.89 7.52
CA TYR A 39 -11.38 5.69 7.53
C TYR A 39 -12.45 5.73 8.63
N LEU A 40 -12.07 6.05 9.86
CA LEU A 40 -13.00 6.11 10.99
C LEU A 40 -14.08 7.18 10.80
N VAL A 41 -13.72 8.37 10.32
CA VAL A 41 -14.64 9.48 10.06
C VAL A 41 -15.60 9.12 8.93
N ILE A 42 -15.09 8.54 7.83
CA ILE A 42 -15.91 8.10 6.70
C ILE A 42 -16.87 6.99 7.15
N TYR A 43 -16.36 5.97 7.84
CA TYR A 43 -17.17 4.86 8.34
C TYR A 43 -18.25 5.33 9.32
N TYR A 44 -17.90 6.19 10.29
CA TYR A 44 -18.83 6.71 11.29
C TYR A 44 -19.95 7.56 10.65
N LEU A 45 -19.61 8.41 9.67
CA LEU A 45 -20.58 9.28 9.02
C LEU A 45 -21.47 8.52 8.03
N ILE A 46 -20.97 7.46 7.39
CA ILE A 46 -21.75 6.69 6.41
C ILE A 46 -22.59 5.58 7.06
N SER A 47 -22.19 5.09 8.23
CA SER A 47 -22.96 4.11 9.00
C SER A 47 -24.20 4.69 9.72
N GLY A 48 -24.47 5.99 9.57
CA GLY A 48 -25.60 6.68 10.20
C GLY A 48 -25.25 7.47 11.45
N GLY A 49 -24.16 7.08 12.13
CA GLY A 49 -23.60 7.75 13.32
C GLY A 49 -24.64 8.07 14.40
N SER A 50 -24.38 9.14 15.16
CA SER A 50 -25.30 9.70 16.16
C SER A 50 -26.24 10.78 15.61
N PHE A 51 -26.19 11.05 14.30
CA PHE A 51 -26.85 12.19 13.66
C PHE A 51 -28.17 11.83 12.95
N GLY A 52 -28.67 10.60 13.11
CA GLY A 52 -29.90 10.15 12.44
C GLY A 52 -29.75 10.03 10.92
N LEU A 53 -28.53 9.82 10.42
CA LEU A 53 -28.28 9.64 8.99
C LEU A 53 -28.68 8.23 8.56
N GLN A 54 -29.16 8.08 7.32
CA GLN A 54 -29.45 6.76 6.76
C GLN A 54 -28.16 5.99 6.50
N TRP A 55 -28.17 4.70 6.82
CA TRP A 55 -27.07 3.80 6.49
C TRP A 55 -26.96 3.68 4.96
N VAL A 56 -25.77 3.89 4.42
CA VAL A 56 -25.53 3.80 2.97
C VAL A 56 -24.63 2.62 2.67
N GLU A 57 -25.10 1.72 1.81
CA GLU A 57 -24.31 0.59 1.31
C GLU A 57 -23.04 1.06 0.60
N THR A 58 -21.96 0.28 0.71
CA THR A 58 -20.65 0.55 0.11
C THR A 58 -20.72 0.84 -1.39
N GLY A 59 -21.70 0.25 -2.10
CA GLY A 59 -21.94 0.51 -3.53
C GLY A 59 -22.45 1.91 -3.87
N ALA A 60 -23.04 2.62 -2.90
CA ALA A 60 -23.60 3.96 -3.07
C ALA A 60 -22.67 5.08 -2.53
N TRP A 61 -21.44 4.75 -2.15
CA TRP A 61 -20.48 5.74 -1.61
C TRP A 61 -19.96 6.71 -2.70
N GLY A 62 -20.24 6.45 -3.98
CA GLY A 62 -19.83 7.29 -5.10
C GLY A 62 -18.37 7.04 -5.52
N GLY A 63 -18.08 7.24 -6.82
CA GLY A 63 -16.80 6.83 -7.40
C GLY A 63 -15.57 7.48 -6.78
N LEU A 64 -15.60 8.80 -6.59
CA LEU A 64 -14.45 9.55 -6.04
C LEU A 64 -14.07 9.07 -4.63
N SER A 65 -15.06 8.79 -3.78
CA SER A 65 -14.81 8.36 -2.41
C SER A 65 -14.18 6.96 -2.37
N LEU A 66 -14.69 6.05 -3.19
CA LEU A 66 -14.18 4.69 -3.33
C LEU A 66 -12.76 4.69 -3.88
N THR A 67 -12.46 5.48 -4.91
CA THR A 67 -11.10 5.64 -5.43
C THR A 67 -10.14 6.04 -4.33
N PHE A 68 -10.45 7.10 -3.57
CA PHE A 68 -9.56 7.54 -2.50
C PHE A 68 -9.40 6.49 -1.40
N ILE A 69 -10.46 5.82 -0.96
CA ILE A 69 -10.39 4.78 0.07
C ILE A 69 -9.57 3.58 -0.41
N VAL A 70 -9.76 3.16 -1.67
CA VAL A 70 -9.01 2.04 -2.24
C VAL A 70 -7.54 2.40 -2.37
N SER A 71 -7.19 3.53 -3.01
CA SER A 71 -5.80 3.95 -3.21
C SER A 71 -5.09 4.12 -1.87
N PHE A 72 -5.58 5.04 -1.04
CA PHE A 72 -5.91 4.73 0.34
C PHE A 72 -5.10 3.63 1.08
N PHE A 73 -5.84 2.55 1.34
CA PHE A 73 -5.37 1.32 1.98
C PHE A 73 -4.37 0.55 1.13
N CYS A 74 -4.53 0.51 -0.20
CA CYS A 74 -3.61 -0.22 -1.07
C CYS A 74 -2.19 0.31 -0.92
N LEU A 75 -1.99 1.63 -0.81
CA LEU A 75 -0.69 2.26 -0.58
C LEU A 75 -0.02 1.80 0.72
N ILE A 76 -0.79 1.72 1.82
CA ILE A 76 -0.26 1.24 3.10
C ILE A 76 0.21 -0.20 2.98
N PHE A 77 -0.59 -1.06 2.36
CA PHE A 77 -0.34 -2.50 2.40
C PHE A 77 0.59 -2.99 1.30
N CYS A 78 0.55 -2.39 0.10
CA CYS A 78 1.35 -2.84 -1.03
C CYS A 78 2.85 -2.55 -0.82
N PHE A 79 3.19 -1.45 -0.15
CA PHE A 79 4.59 -1.06 0.05
C PHE A 79 5.35 -2.03 0.98
N PRO A 80 4.86 -2.38 2.19
CA PRO A 80 5.48 -3.40 3.04
C PRO A 80 5.53 -4.77 2.36
N LEU A 81 4.44 -5.20 1.71
CA LEU A 81 4.41 -6.48 0.99
C LEU A 81 5.44 -6.49 -0.14
N GLY A 82 5.48 -5.43 -0.94
CA GLY A 82 6.44 -5.26 -2.02
C GLY A 82 7.88 -5.28 -1.51
N MET A 83 8.15 -4.62 -0.38
CA MET A 83 9.46 -4.65 0.26
C MET A 83 9.86 -6.06 0.71
N VAL A 84 8.94 -6.80 1.33
CA VAL A 84 9.18 -8.19 1.77
C VAL A 84 9.51 -9.08 0.57
N PHE A 85 8.73 -9.01 -0.52
CA PHE A 85 8.99 -9.82 -1.71
C PHE A 85 10.25 -9.39 -2.47
N ALA A 86 10.56 -8.09 -2.53
CA ALA A 86 11.79 -7.58 -3.14
C ALA A 86 13.04 -8.09 -2.41
N LEU A 87 13.03 -8.06 -1.07
CA LEU A 87 14.11 -8.60 -0.24
C LEU A 87 14.15 -10.13 -0.30
N GLY A 88 12.99 -10.78 -0.25
CA GLY A 88 12.82 -12.23 -0.33
C GLY A 88 13.41 -12.81 -1.62
N ARG A 89 13.21 -12.14 -2.77
CA ARG A 89 13.79 -12.51 -4.07
C ARG A 89 15.32 -12.47 -4.09
N ARG A 90 15.96 -11.70 -3.19
CA ARG A 90 17.42 -11.65 -3.03
C ARG A 90 17.94 -12.53 -1.89
N SER A 91 17.09 -13.28 -1.22
CA SER A 91 17.50 -14.21 -0.17
C SER A 91 18.38 -15.33 -0.71
N ASN A 92 19.30 -15.81 0.12
CA ASN A 92 20.09 -17.02 -0.16
C ASN A 92 19.26 -18.30 0.07
N LEU A 93 18.17 -18.21 0.83
CA LEU A 93 17.28 -19.35 1.08
C LEU A 93 16.44 -19.64 -0.16
N PRO A 94 16.60 -20.81 -0.82
CA PRO A 94 15.93 -21.09 -2.08
C PRO A 94 14.41 -20.98 -2.00
N VAL A 95 13.81 -21.49 -0.92
CA VAL A 95 12.35 -21.47 -0.71
C VAL A 95 11.81 -20.03 -0.73
N ILE A 96 12.39 -19.13 0.06
CA ILE A 96 11.96 -17.73 0.14
C ILE A 96 12.13 -17.04 -1.21
N LYS A 97 13.27 -17.28 -1.86
CA LYS A 97 13.59 -16.70 -3.15
C LYS A 97 12.58 -17.12 -4.21
N TYR A 98 12.30 -18.41 -4.35
CA TYR A 98 11.38 -18.92 -5.36
C TYR A 98 9.94 -18.55 -5.09
N ILE A 99 9.47 -18.56 -3.83
CA ILE A 99 8.12 -18.05 -3.48
C ILE A 99 7.99 -16.58 -3.90
N SER A 100 9.00 -15.76 -3.62
CA SER A 100 9.00 -14.34 -3.98
C SER A 100 9.01 -14.13 -5.49
N ILE A 101 9.82 -14.90 -6.23
CA ILE A 101 9.85 -14.87 -7.70
C ILE A 101 8.49 -15.27 -8.26
N CYS A 102 7.95 -16.42 -7.85
CA CYS A 102 6.66 -16.91 -8.33
C CYS A 102 5.53 -15.91 -8.07
N TYR A 103 5.46 -15.34 -6.86
CA TYR A 103 4.51 -14.28 -6.55
C TYR A 103 4.63 -13.09 -7.52
N ILE A 104 5.84 -12.52 -7.65
CA ILE A 104 6.05 -11.31 -8.44
C ILE A 104 5.73 -11.57 -9.92
N GLU A 105 6.24 -12.66 -10.49
CA GLU A 105 6.03 -12.97 -11.91
C GLU A 105 4.56 -13.32 -12.21
N PHE A 106 3.88 -14.04 -11.30
CA PHE A 106 2.47 -14.37 -11.46
C PHE A 106 1.61 -13.11 -11.50
N TRP A 107 1.69 -12.25 -10.47
CA TRP A 107 0.82 -11.07 -10.37
C TRP A 107 1.07 -10.06 -11.48
N ARG A 108 2.32 -9.92 -11.94
CA ARG A 108 2.65 -9.05 -13.09
C ARG A 108 2.28 -9.65 -14.45
N GLY A 109 2.07 -10.97 -14.52
CA GLY A 109 1.65 -11.67 -15.73
C GLY A 109 0.13 -11.71 -15.93
N VAL A 110 -0.66 -11.37 -14.90
CA VAL A 110 -2.13 -11.39 -14.96
C VAL A 110 -2.66 -9.97 -15.25
N PRO A 111 -3.68 -9.79 -16.11
CA PRO A 111 -4.33 -8.49 -16.29
C PRO A 111 -5.10 -8.06 -15.03
N LEU A 112 -5.02 -6.76 -14.66
CA LEU A 112 -5.73 -6.24 -13.48
C LEU A 112 -7.25 -6.48 -13.54
N ILE A 113 -7.86 -6.34 -14.72
CA ILE A 113 -9.30 -6.58 -14.89
C ILE A 113 -9.69 -8.02 -14.49
N THR A 114 -8.84 -9.00 -14.78
CA THR A 114 -9.04 -10.40 -14.40
C THR A 114 -9.00 -10.55 -12.88
N VAL A 115 -8.07 -9.86 -12.22
CA VAL A 115 -7.96 -9.84 -10.76
C VAL A 115 -9.21 -9.22 -10.12
N LEU A 116 -9.69 -8.09 -10.66
CA LEU A 116 -10.88 -7.41 -10.16
C LEU A 116 -12.15 -8.24 -10.37
N PHE A 117 -12.29 -8.87 -11.54
CA PHE A 117 -13.39 -9.77 -11.85
C PHE A 117 -13.37 -11.01 -10.95
N MET A 118 -12.20 -11.66 -10.81
CA MET A 118 -12.02 -12.81 -9.94
C MET A 118 -12.39 -12.46 -8.49
N SER A 119 -11.90 -11.34 -7.98
CA SER A 119 -12.17 -10.89 -6.60
C SER A 119 -13.63 -10.48 -6.38
N SER A 120 -14.24 -9.79 -7.34
CA SER A 120 -15.59 -9.23 -7.18
C SER A 120 -16.70 -10.24 -7.43
N VAL A 121 -16.52 -11.13 -8.41
CA VAL A 121 -17.58 -11.98 -8.97
C VAL A 121 -17.33 -13.46 -8.67
N MET A 122 -16.14 -13.98 -8.97
CA MET A 122 -15.87 -15.42 -8.85
C MET A 122 -15.56 -15.86 -7.42
N PHE A 123 -14.73 -15.10 -6.69
CA PHE A 123 -14.29 -15.44 -5.33
C PHE A 123 -15.46 -15.69 -4.36
N PRO A 124 -16.53 -14.86 -4.35
CA PRO A 124 -17.72 -15.14 -3.53
C PRO A 124 -18.37 -16.48 -3.79
N MET A 125 -18.28 -17.03 -5.01
CA MET A 125 -18.88 -18.34 -5.35
C MET A 125 -18.13 -19.51 -4.70
N PHE A 126 -16.91 -19.29 -4.20
CA PHE A 126 -16.14 -20.28 -3.45
C PHE A 126 -16.29 -20.12 -1.94
N LEU A 127 -16.98 -19.08 -1.47
CA LEU A 127 -17.22 -18.85 -0.05
C LEU A 127 -18.51 -19.59 0.38
N PRO A 128 -18.58 -20.10 1.62
CA PRO A 128 -19.83 -20.63 2.18
C PRO A 128 -20.95 -19.60 2.11
N GLU A 129 -22.20 -20.05 1.92
CA GLU A 129 -23.37 -19.16 1.79
C GLU A 129 -23.53 -18.21 2.99
N ASP A 130 -23.11 -18.65 4.18
CA ASP A 130 -23.17 -17.86 5.42
C ASP A 130 -21.98 -16.90 5.60
N PHE A 131 -20.99 -16.94 4.72
CA PHE A 131 -19.79 -16.11 4.82
C PHE A 131 -19.94 -14.85 3.97
N PHE A 132 -20.30 -13.75 4.62
CA PHE A 132 -20.36 -12.43 3.99
C PHE A 132 -19.01 -11.71 4.09
N MET A 133 -18.43 -11.40 2.93
CA MET A 133 -17.30 -10.48 2.82
C MET A 133 -17.73 -9.28 2.00
N ASP A 134 -17.45 -8.06 2.47
CA ASP A 134 -17.80 -6.86 1.72
C ASP A 134 -16.98 -6.75 0.42
N LYS A 135 -17.63 -6.29 -0.66
CA LYS A 135 -17.01 -6.19 -1.99
C LYS A 135 -15.81 -5.25 -2.00
N LEU A 136 -15.85 -4.13 -1.29
CA LEU A 136 -14.75 -3.17 -1.20
C LEU A 136 -13.53 -3.82 -0.55
N VAL A 137 -13.72 -4.60 0.52
CA VAL A 137 -12.60 -5.29 1.19
C VAL A 137 -11.92 -6.27 0.24
N ARG A 138 -12.69 -7.05 -0.52
CA ARG A 138 -12.14 -7.97 -1.53
C ARG A 138 -11.35 -7.23 -2.61
N VAL A 139 -11.87 -6.11 -3.10
CA VAL A 139 -11.20 -5.27 -4.10
C VAL A 139 -9.90 -4.69 -3.55
N ILE A 140 -9.90 -4.16 -2.31
CA ILE A 140 -8.70 -3.65 -1.64
C ILE A 140 -7.63 -4.73 -1.53
N ILE A 141 -8.00 -5.94 -1.10
CA ILE A 141 -7.04 -7.07 -1.00
C ILE A 141 -6.47 -7.41 -2.37
N ALA A 142 -7.33 -7.53 -3.38
CA ALA A 142 -6.91 -7.94 -4.72
C ALA A 142 -5.96 -6.92 -5.37
N ILE A 143 -6.29 -5.63 -5.28
CA ILE A 143 -5.44 -4.54 -5.78
C ILE A 143 -4.14 -4.46 -4.96
N THR A 144 -4.21 -4.61 -3.64
CA THR A 144 -3.02 -4.62 -2.77
C THR A 144 -2.02 -5.69 -3.20
N LEU A 145 -2.49 -6.92 -3.45
CA LEU A 145 -1.64 -8.03 -3.87
C LEU A 145 -1.04 -7.77 -5.25
N PHE A 146 -1.84 -7.27 -6.18
CA PHE A 146 -1.41 -6.91 -7.52
C PHE A 146 -0.31 -5.82 -7.47
N GLU A 147 -0.59 -4.68 -6.84
CA GLU A 147 0.34 -3.55 -6.73
C GLU A 147 1.60 -3.89 -5.93
N ALA A 148 1.51 -4.78 -4.94
CA ALA A 148 2.69 -5.21 -4.19
C ALA A 148 3.75 -5.85 -5.10
N ALA A 149 3.35 -6.53 -6.19
CA ALA A 149 4.28 -7.12 -7.14
C ALA A 149 5.00 -6.06 -7.98
N TYR A 150 4.30 -5.01 -8.42
CA TYR A 150 4.91 -3.87 -9.12
C TYR A 150 5.82 -3.06 -8.20
N CYS A 151 5.36 -2.80 -6.97
CA CYS A 151 6.16 -2.15 -5.93
C CYS A 151 7.44 -2.93 -5.62
N ALA A 152 7.35 -4.27 -5.52
CA ALA A 152 8.52 -5.13 -5.32
C ALA A 152 9.58 -4.97 -6.41
N GLU A 153 9.15 -4.85 -7.68
CA GLU A 153 10.06 -4.69 -8.81
C GLU A 153 10.71 -3.31 -8.86
N VAL A 154 9.97 -2.27 -8.50
CA VAL A 154 10.51 -0.91 -8.34
C VAL A 154 11.59 -0.91 -7.24
N ILE A 155 11.29 -1.47 -6.07
CA ILE A 155 12.26 -1.57 -4.95
C ILE A 155 13.47 -2.42 -5.35
N ARG A 156 13.25 -3.54 -6.07
CA ARG A 156 14.32 -4.39 -6.60
C ARG A 156 15.24 -3.61 -7.54
N GLY A 157 14.69 -2.78 -8.42
CA GLY A 157 15.45 -1.88 -9.30
C GLY A 157 16.34 -0.92 -8.49
N GLY A 158 15.82 -0.34 -7.41
CA GLY A 158 16.59 0.49 -6.49
C GLY A 158 17.70 -0.23 -5.74
N LEU A 159 17.45 -1.47 -5.31
CA LEU A 159 18.46 -2.29 -4.65
C LEU A 159 19.60 -2.67 -5.60
N GLN A 160 19.32 -2.79 -6.90
CA GLN A 160 20.28 -3.11 -7.95
C GLN A 160 21.08 -1.90 -8.44
N SER A 161 20.51 -0.69 -8.36
CA SER A 161 21.21 0.53 -8.78
C SER A 161 22.28 0.99 -7.78
N LEU A 162 22.27 0.46 -6.56
CA LEU A 162 23.24 0.83 -5.54
C LEU A 162 24.65 0.26 -5.85
N PRO A 163 25.72 1.06 -5.79
CA PRO A 163 27.08 0.59 -6.05
C PRO A 163 27.48 -0.54 -5.09
N ARG A 164 28.21 -1.55 -5.62
CA ARG A 164 28.69 -2.70 -4.81
C ARG A 164 29.53 -2.26 -3.61
N GLY A 165 30.28 -1.16 -3.73
CA GLY A 165 31.11 -0.61 -2.65
C GLY A 165 30.35 -0.32 -1.36
N GLN A 166 29.04 0.00 -1.41
CA GLN A 166 28.22 0.17 -0.21
C GLN A 166 28.06 -1.13 0.58
N TYR A 167 27.90 -2.25 -0.13
CA TYR A 167 27.81 -3.58 0.48
C TYR A 167 29.16 -4.01 1.06
N ASP A 168 30.24 -3.77 0.33
CA ASP A 168 31.59 -4.17 0.74
C ASP A 168 32.11 -3.34 1.92
N ALA A 169 31.81 -2.04 1.96
CA ALA A 169 32.11 -1.18 3.09
C ALA A 169 31.36 -1.60 4.36
N ALA A 170 30.04 -1.88 4.25
CA ALA A 170 29.25 -2.33 5.38
C ALA A 170 29.74 -3.69 5.93
N LYS A 171 30.10 -4.63 5.05
CA LYS A 171 30.68 -5.92 5.44
C LYS A 171 32.05 -5.76 6.10
N SER A 172 32.91 -4.87 5.59
CA SER A 172 34.22 -4.57 6.18
C SER A 172 34.12 -4.01 7.60
N LEU A 173 33.00 -3.34 7.92
CA LEU A 173 32.67 -2.89 9.28
C LEU A 173 32.06 -3.99 10.17
N GLY A 174 32.02 -5.25 9.70
CA GLY A 174 31.47 -6.38 10.46
C GLY A 174 29.94 -6.40 10.53
N MET A 175 29.23 -5.64 9.69
CA MET A 175 27.77 -5.64 9.71
C MET A 175 27.22 -6.97 9.16
N GLY A 176 26.41 -7.66 9.98
CA GLY A 176 25.60 -8.78 9.53
C GLY A 176 24.52 -8.36 8.51
N TYR A 177 23.90 -9.35 7.85
CA TYR A 177 22.93 -9.12 6.76
C TYR A 177 21.83 -8.12 7.11
N TRP A 178 21.19 -8.29 8.27
CA TRP A 178 20.09 -7.44 8.72
C TRP A 178 20.54 -6.01 9.03
N LYS A 179 21.66 -5.84 9.75
CA LYS A 179 22.21 -4.52 10.07
C LYS A 179 22.59 -3.76 8.81
N MET A 180 23.30 -4.43 7.89
CA MET A 180 23.67 -3.86 6.61
C MET A 180 22.43 -3.41 5.80
N HIS A 181 21.41 -4.25 5.69
CA HIS A 181 20.22 -3.90 4.92
C HIS A 181 19.42 -2.78 5.58
N ILE A 182 19.16 -2.84 6.89
CA ILE A 182 18.34 -1.86 7.60
C ILE A 182 19.01 -0.49 7.67
N PHE A 183 20.31 -0.43 7.97
CA PHE A 183 20.98 0.84 8.28
C PHE A 183 21.69 1.47 7.08
N VAL A 184 22.09 0.68 6.07
CA VAL A 184 22.90 1.17 4.96
C VAL A 184 22.15 1.05 3.64
N ILE A 185 21.77 -0.18 3.25
CA ILE A 185 21.31 -0.46 1.90
C ILE A 185 19.87 0.00 1.64
N LEU A 186 18.92 -0.40 2.49
CA LEU A 186 17.49 -0.08 2.29
C LEU A 186 17.22 1.43 2.31
N PRO A 187 17.74 2.24 3.25
CA PRO A 187 17.47 3.67 3.25
C PRO A 187 17.97 4.37 1.97
N GLN A 188 19.10 3.91 1.42
CA GLN A 188 19.64 4.46 0.17
C GLN A 188 18.83 3.99 -1.04
N ALA A 189 18.55 2.69 -1.14
CA ALA A 189 17.77 2.12 -2.23
C ALA A 189 16.36 2.72 -2.29
N LEU A 190 15.69 2.86 -1.15
CA LEU A 190 14.36 3.46 -1.05
C LEU A 190 14.35 4.91 -1.52
N LYS A 191 15.37 5.72 -1.18
CA LYS A 191 15.51 7.09 -1.68
C LYS A 191 15.61 7.15 -3.22
N LEU A 192 16.34 6.22 -3.82
CA LEU A 192 16.49 6.16 -5.28
C LEU A 192 15.18 5.82 -6.00
N VAL A 193 14.30 5.06 -5.34
CA VAL A 193 13.04 4.59 -5.96
C VAL A 193 11.81 5.42 -5.57
N ILE A 194 11.96 6.49 -4.77
CA ILE A 194 10.85 7.41 -4.46
C ILE A 194 10.09 7.82 -5.73
N PRO A 195 10.76 8.22 -6.85
CA PRO A 195 10.04 8.57 -8.07
C PRO A 195 9.26 7.40 -8.70
N GLY A 196 9.83 6.20 -8.67
CA GLY A 196 9.17 5.00 -9.19
C GLY A 196 7.97 4.56 -8.37
N ILE A 197 8.09 4.66 -7.04
CA ILE A 197 6.99 4.41 -6.10
C ILE A 197 5.88 5.43 -6.32
N ALA A 198 6.22 6.72 -6.44
CA ALA A 198 5.24 7.77 -6.72
C ALA A 198 4.51 7.53 -8.04
N ASN A 199 5.20 7.06 -9.09
CA ASN A 199 4.54 6.72 -10.36
C ASN A 199 3.59 5.53 -10.23
N THR A 200 3.98 4.50 -9.46
CA THR A 200 3.11 3.34 -9.15
C THR A 200 1.86 3.80 -8.40
N PHE A 201 2.02 4.74 -7.47
CA PHE A 201 0.89 5.31 -6.72
C PHE A 201 -0.06 6.12 -7.61
N LEU A 202 0.48 6.85 -8.59
CA LEU A 202 -0.34 7.58 -9.57
C LEU A 202 -1.06 6.64 -10.55
N ALA A 203 -0.49 5.47 -10.86
CA ALA A 203 -1.16 4.44 -11.66
C ALA A 203 -2.34 3.85 -10.87
N LEU A 204 -2.11 3.44 -9.61
CA LEU A 204 -3.14 2.90 -8.71
C LEU A 204 -4.36 3.83 -8.51
N VAL A 205 -4.20 5.14 -8.56
CA VAL A 205 -5.34 6.08 -8.45
C VAL A 205 -6.19 6.10 -9.74
N LYS A 206 -5.59 5.75 -10.87
CA LYS A 206 -6.25 5.71 -12.19
C LYS A 206 -6.89 4.36 -12.49
N ASP A 207 -6.30 3.30 -11.96
CA ASP A 207 -6.74 1.91 -12.10
C ASP A 207 -8.00 1.60 -11.27
#